data_AF-Q1GPX4-F1
#
_entry.id   AF-Q1GPX4-F1
#
_cell.length_a   1.000
_cell.length_b   1.000
_cell.length_c   1.000
_cell.angle_alpha   90.00
_cell.angle_beta   90.00
_cell.angle_gamma   90.00
#
_symmetry.space_group_name_H-M   'P 1'
#
loop_
_entity.id
_entity.type
_entity.pdbx_description
1 polymer ?
#
loop_
_entity_poly.entity_id
_entity_poly.type
_entity_poly.pdbx_seq_one_letter_code
_entity_poly.pdbx_strand_id
1 'polypeptide(L)'
;MREAGSHMALNPKNGTTGRKMMTKKKLILTVLTGPFALAACAQSAPRSSEYFAEHLDEARQIVAGCRDGTVRGEECANAGLAIEEADAKARFRRFRGRD
;
A
#
# COMPACT_ATOMS: atom_id res chain seq x y z
N MET A 1 29.24 -9.90 29.20
CA MET A 1 27.81 -9.78 29.57
C MET A 1 27.00 -9.44 28.33
N ARG A 2 26.33 -10.43 27.75
CA ARG A 2 25.04 -10.30 27.04
C ARG A 2 24.50 -11.71 26.85
N GLU A 3 23.24 -11.86 27.21
CA GLU A 3 22.60 -13.12 27.59
C GLU A 3 22.13 -13.94 26.38
N ALA A 4 22.04 -15.25 26.63
CA ALA A 4 21.19 -16.21 25.91
C ALA A 4 19.73 -15.68 25.86
N GLY A 5 18.87 -15.97 24.89
CA GLY A 5 18.57 -17.23 24.23
C GLY A 5 17.06 -17.47 24.34
N SER A 6 16.36 -17.54 23.20
CA SER A 6 15.05 -18.21 23.04
C SER A 6 14.78 -18.31 21.54
N HIS A 7 15.14 -19.44 20.92
CA HIS A 7 14.24 -20.56 20.64
C HIS A 7 12.97 -20.17 19.90
N MET A 8 12.92 -20.44 18.60
CA MET A 8 11.71 -21.01 18.01
C MET A 8 12.10 -22.03 16.94
N ALA A 9 11.61 -23.24 17.15
CA ALA A 9 11.94 -24.46 16.45
C ALA A 9 11.48 -24.46 14.98
N LEU A 10 12.31 -24.99 14.09
CA LEU A 10 11.93 -25.37 12.73
C LEU A 10 12.00 -26.90 12.60
N ASN A 11 10.84 -27.57 12.57
CA ASN A 11 10.63 -28.90 12.01
C ASN A 11 9.12 -29.24 12.05
N PRO A 12 8.59 -30.20 11.26
CA PRO A 12 8.84 -30.49 9.85
C PRO A 12 7.61 -31.07 9.07
N LYS A 13 7.87 -31.45 7.80
CA LYS A 13 7.16 -32.46 6.95
C LYS A 13 5.75 -32.11 6.45
N ASN A 14 5.63 -32.03 5.12
CA ASN A 14 4.72 -32.89 4.35
C ASN A 14 4.97 -32.76 2.84
N GLY A 15 5.48 -33.82 2.24
CA GLY A 15 5.32 -34.04 0.80
C GLY A 15 4.05 -34.85 0.56
N THR A 16 3.29 -34.48 -0.47
CA THR A 16 2.26 -35.36 -1.06
C THR A 16 1.95 -34.92 -2.51
N THR A 17 2.66 -35.55 -3.44
CA THR A 17 2.11 -36.24 -4.62
C THR A 17 0.81 -35.69 -5.23
N GLY A 18 0.93 -34.93 -6.32
CA GLY A 18 -0.19 -34.63 -7.20
C GLY A 18 -0.54 -35.82 -8.09
N ARG A 19 -1.70 -36.44 -7.85
CA ARG A 19 -2.39 -37.32 -8.81
C ARG A 19 -3.72 -36.67 -9.18
N LYS A 20 -3.74 -35.92 -10.29
CA LYS A 20 -4.98 -35.48 -10.95
C LYS A 20 -5.77 -36.73 -11.36
N MET A 21 -7.02 -36.86 -10.91
CA MET A 21 -8.17 -37.38 -11.69
C MET A 21 -9.47 -36.94 -10.96
N MET A 22 -10.06 -35.83 -11.39
CA MET A 22 -11.38 -35.37 -10.94
C MET A 22 -12.39 -35.70 -12.04
N THR A 23 -13.21 -36.73 -11.87
CA THR A 23 -14.50 -36.82 -12.58
C THR A 23 -15.49 -37.69 -11.81
N LYS A 24 -16.29 -37.06 -10.94
CA LYS A 24 -17.72 -37.40 -10.77
C LYS A 24 -18.40 -36.47 -9.75
N LYS A 25 -19.20 -35.56 -10.33
CA LYS A 25 -20.64 -35.41 -10.04
C LYS A 25 -21.04 -35.48 -8.55
N LYS A 26 -21.35 -34.31 -7.98
CA LYS A 26 -22.48 -34.10 -7.06
C LYS A 26 -22.85 -32.63 -7.06
N LEU A 27 -24.06 -32.36 -7.57
CA LEU A 27 -24.78 -31.09 -7.38
C LEU A 27 -24.97 -30.91 -5.87
N ILE A 28 -24.43 -29.82 -5.32
CA ILE A 28 -24.85 -29.29 -4.01
C ILE A 28 -25.01 -27.78 -4.20
N LEU A 29 -26.25 -27.33 -4.07
CA LEU A 29 -26.65 -25.92 -4.04
C LEU A 29 -26.09 -25.29 -2.76
N THR A 30 -25.02 -24.50 -2.86
CA THR A 30 -24.43 -23.79 -1.73
C THR A 30 -24.75 -22.31 -1.86
N VAL A 31 -25.62 -21.82 -0.97
CA VAL A 31 -25.82 -20.39 -0.73
C VAL A 31 -24.46 -19.79 -0.36
N LEU A 32 -23.91 -18.96 -1.24
CA LEU A 32 -22.62 -18.30 -1.04
C LEU A 32 -22.83 -17.13 -0.07
N THR A 33 -22.95 -17.41 1.23
CA THR A 33 -22.62 -16.43 2.27
C THR A 33 -21.12 -16.16 2.18
N GLY A 34 -20.75 -15.19 1.35
CA GLY A 34 -19.36 -14.82 1.12
C GLY A 34 -18.70 -14.35 2.42
N PRO A 35 -17.42 -14.69 2.66
CA PRO A 35 -16.69 -14.20 3.81
C PRO A 35 -16.55 -12.69 3.68
N PHE A 36 -17.06 -11.95 4.66
CA PHE A 36 -16.70 -10.55 4.86
C PHE A 36 -15.17 -10.47 4.94
N ALA A 37 -14.55 -9.95 3.87
CA ALA A 37 -13.15 -9.57 3.91
C ALA A 37 -13.05 -8.37 4.86
N LEU A 38 -12.78 -8.63 6.13
CA LEU A 38 -12.29 -7.62 7.06
C LEU A 38 -10.88 -7.24 6.59
N ALA A 39 -10.81 -6.30 5.64
CA ALA A 39 -9.60 -5.54 5.41
C ALA A 39 -9.28 -4.85 6.73
N ALA A 40 -8.28 -5.37 7.45
CA ALA A 40 -7.77 -4.72 8.63
C ALA A 40 -7.29 -3.32 8.20
N CYS A 41 -8.00 -2.28 8.64
CA CYS A 41 -7.62 -0.90 8.42
C CYS A 41 -6.38 -0.59 9.29
N ALA A 42 -5.22 -1.07 8.86
CA ALA A 42 -3.96 -0.44 9.23
C ALA A 42 -3.86 0.85 8.41
N GLN A 43 -4.67 1.86 8.78
CA GLN A 43 -4.50 3.19 8.23
C GLN A 43 -3.23 3.75 8.90
N SER A 44 -2.10 3.61 8.22
CA SER A 44 -0.88 4.32 8.61
C SER A 44 -1.22 5.81 8.77
N ALA A 45 -0.68 6.44 9.81
CA ALA A 45 -0.87 7.87 10.01
C ALA A 45 -0.49 8.63 8.74
N PRO A 46 -1.25 9.66 8.36
CA PRO A 46 -0.97 10.42 7.16
C PRO A 46 0.43 11.03 7.26
N ARG A 47 1.21 10.89 6.19
CA ARG A 47 2.57 11.40 6.07
C ARG A 47 2.51 12.89 5.80
N SER A 48 3.50 13.61 6.31
CA SER A 48 3.53 15.07 6.22
C SER A 48 3.86 15.56 4.81
N SER A 49 3.57 16.82 4.51
CA SER A 49 3.93 17.44 3.23
C SER A 49 5.44 17.50 3.03
N GLU A 50 6.23 17.65 4.11
CA GLU A 50 7.69 17.66 4.04
C GLU A 50 8.25 16.33 3.56
N TYR A 51 7.67 15.20 4.01
CA TYR A 51 8.02 13.88 3.48
C TYR A 51 7.79 13.83 1.98
N PHE A 52 6.61 14.27 1.52
CA PHE A 52 6.29 14.26 0.10
C PHE A 52 7.12 15.25 -0.73
N ALA A 53 7.61 16.33 -0.13
CA ALA A 53 8.51 17.27 -0.80
C ALA A 53 9.86 16.61 -1.15
N GLU A 54 10.30 15.64 -0.35
CA GLU A 54 11.46 14.80 -0.64
C GLU A 54 11.13 13.62 -1.58
N HIS A 55 9.85 13.23 -1.65
CA HIS A 55 9.34 12.07 -2.39
C HIS A 55 8.24 12.43 -3.43
N LEU A 56 8.55 13.35 -4.35
CA LEU A 56 7.54 13.89 -5.29
C LEU A 56 6.94 12.87 -6.26
N ASP A 57 7.67 11.81 -6.63
CA ASP A 57 7.13 10.74 -7.48
C ASP A 57 6.05 9.94 -6.75
N GLU A 58 6.25 9.70 -5.45
CA GLU A 58 5.26 9.07 -4.62
C GLU A 58 4.07 9.99 -4.36
N ALA A 59 4.31 11.28 -4.11
CA ALA A 59 3.25 12.27 -3.97
C ALA A 59 2.30 12.25 -5.19
N ARG A 60 2.85 12.12 -6.41
CA ARG A 60 2.05 12.00 -7.64
C ARG A 60 1.18 10.74 -7.67
N GLN A 61 1.72 9.61 -7.20
CA GLN A 61 0.96 8.35 -7.12
C GLN A 61 -0.17 8.45 -6.10
N ILE A 62 0.10 9.04 -4.93
CA ILE A 62 -0.89 9.29 -3.90
C ILE A 62 -2.01 10.19 -4.42
N VAL A 63 -1.67 11.30 -5.08
CA VAL A 63 -2.68 12.20 -5.67
C VAL A 63 -3.49 11.50 -6.78
N ALA A 64 -2.91 10.58 -7.55
CA ALA A 64 -3.68 9.75 -8.48
C ALA A 64 -4.70 8.87 -7.71
N GLY A 65 -4.27 8.20 -6.64
CA GLY A 65 -5.16 7.45 -5.76
C GLY A 65 -6.25 8.31 -5.10
N CYS A 66 -5.98 9.59 -4.82
CA CYS A 66 -6.98 10.54 -4.33
C CYS A 66 -8.08 10.82 -5.34
N ARG A 67 -7.75 10.89 -6.63
CA ARG A 67 -8.71 11.08 -7.73
C ARG A 67 -9.56 9.83 -7.95
N ASP A 68 -8.94 8.65 -7.80
CA ASP A 68 -9.62 7.36 -7.91
C ASP A 68 -10.42 6.99 -6.65
N GLY A 69 -10.27 7.78 -5.57
CA GLY A 69 -10.97 7.59 -4.30
C GLY A 69 -10.39 6.48 -3.41
N THR A 70 -9.24 5.93 -3.78
CA THR A 70 -8.53 4.86 -3.04
C THR A 70 -7.71 5.41 -1.87
N VAL A 71 -7.27 6.67 -1.95
CA VAL A 71 -6.64 7.42 -0.85
C VAL A 71 -7.53 8.62 -0.53
N ARG A 72 -7.64 8.98 0.76
CA ARG A 72 -8.48 10.11 1.21
C ARG A 72 -7.86 10.79 2.44
N GLY A 73 -8.38 11.97 2.76
CA GLY A 73 -8.02 12.68 3.98
C GLY A 73 -6.68 13.43 3.88
N GLU A 74 -6.00 13.58 5.00
CA GLU A 74 -4.78 14.40 5.11
C GLU A 74 -3.65 13.90 4.21
N GLU A 75 -3.57 12.60 3.92
CA GLU A 75 -2.59 12.05 2.97
C GLU A 75 -2.70 12.71 1.59
N CYS A 76 -3.93 12.98 1.13
CA CYS A 76 -4.19 13.69 -0.13
C CYS A 76 -3.81 15.17 -0.07
N ALA A 77 -4.11 15.83 1.06
CA ALA A 77 -3.79 17.24 1.26
C ALA A 77 -2.28 17.45 1.29
N ASN A 78 -1.56 16.62 2.05
CA ASN A 78 -0.12 16.72 2.23
C ASN A 78 0.65 16.42 0.94
N ALA A 79 0.26 15.36 0.20
CA ALA A 79 0.86 15.04 -1.09
C ALA A 79 0.57 16.11 -2.15
N GLY A 80 -0.65 16.66 -2.17
CA GLY A 80 -1.04 17.75 -3.08
C GLY A 80 -0.22 19.02 -2.84
N LEU A 81 -0.13 19.45 -1.58
CA LEU A 81 0.64 20.63 -1.19
C LEU A 81 2.10 20.53 -1.61
N ALA A 82 2.75 19.38 -1.39
CA ALA A 82 4.13 19.16 -1.77
C ALA A 82 4.36 19.30 -3.29
N ILE A 83 3.42 18.84 -4.12
CA ILE A 83 3.51 19.00 -5.58
C ILE A 83 3.35 20.47 -5.98
N GLU A 84 2.39 21.17 -5.39
CA GLU A 84 2.12 22.58 -5.68
C GLU A 84 3.31 23.46 -5.34
N GLU A 85 3.91 23.28 -4.16
CA GLU A 85 5.10 24.00 -3.74
C GLU A 85 6.31 23.70 -4.64
N ALA A 86 6.49 22.43 -5.03
CA ALA A 86 7.55 22.05 -5.95
C ALA A 86 7.40 22.70 -7.33
N ASP A 87 6.17 22.76 -7.86
CA ASP A 87 5.86 23.44 -9.11
C ASP A 87 6.09 24.95 -8.97
N ALA A 88 5.54 25.59 -7.92
CA ALA A 88 5.74 27.01 -7.65
C ALA A 88 7.23 27.37 -7.58
N LYS A 89 8.04 26.57 -6.87
CA LYS A 89 9.50 26.73 -6.79
C LYS A 89 10.16 26.55 -8.16
N ALA A 90 9.72 25.60 -8.97
CA ALA A 90 10.24 25.40 -10.32
C ALA A 90 9.93 26.58 -11.24
N ARG A 91 8.70 27.11 -11.21
CA ARG A 91 8.29 28.31 -11.96
C ARG A 91 9.09 29.52 -11.51
N PHE A 92 9.26 29.70 -10.21
CA PHE A 92 10.03 30.80 -9.64
C PHE A 92 11.50 30.77 -10.08
N ARG A 93 12.16 29.60 -10.06
CA ARG A 93 13.53 29.45 -10.57
C ARG A 93 13.63 29.79 -12.05
N ARG A 94 12.68 29.36 -12.88
CA ARG A 94 12.64 29.70 -14.31
C ARG A 94 12.45 31.20 -14.54
N PHE A 95 11.64 31.84 -13.71
CA PHE A 95 11.41 33.28 -13.78
C PHE A 95 12.67 34.06 -13.41
N ARG A 96 13.33 33.71 -12.29
CA ARG A 96 14.56 34.39 -11.80
C ARG A 96 15.85 34.05 -12.53
N GLY A 97 15.88 32.95 -13.29
CA GLY A 97 17.06 32.55 -14.07
C GLY A 97 17.07 33.14 -15.48
N ARG A 98 16.14 34.05 -15.79
CA ARG A 98 15.99 34.70 -17.10
C ARG A 98 16.48 36.16 -17.07
N ASP A 99 17.35 36.49 -16.12
CA ASP A 99 18.00 37.79 -15.96
C ASP A 99 19.51 37.68 -16.25
#